data_AF-A0A7V3YM73-F1
#
_entry.id   AF-A0A7V3YM73-F1
#
_cell.length_a   1.000
_cell.length_b   1.000
_cell.length_c   1.000
_cell.angle_alpha   90.00
_cell.angle_beta   90.00
_cell.angle_gamma   90.00
#
_symmetry.space_group_name_H-M   'P 1'
#
loop_
_entity.id
_entity.type
_entity.pdbx_description
1 polymer ?
#
loop_
_entity_poly.entity_id
_entity_poly.type
_entity_poly.pdbx_seq_one_letter_code
_entity_poly.pdbx_strand_id
1 'polypeptide(L)' 'MRKGILGIVVVLLVLLGGLALAQLPGGVPREETLIVDQLTGRVGTPSNFNLWAGWRWQDRGLQQLVCEPLWTV' A
#
# COMPACT_ATOMS: atom_id res chain seq x y z
N MET A 1 -1.84 -39.44 16.21
CA MET A 1 -0.53 -38.81 15.91
C MET A 1 -0.46 -38.24 14.49
N ARG A 2 -0.64 -39.02 13.41
CA ARG A 2 -0.51 -38.52 12.01
C ARG A 2 -1.42 -37.34 11.62
N LYS A 3 -2.69 -37.31 12.06
CA LYS A 3 -3.63 -36.22 11.75
C LYS A 3 -3.30 -34.90 12.46
N GLY A 4 -2.75 -34.98 13.68
CA GLY A 4 -2.32 -33.79 14.43
C GLY A 4 -1.07 -33.15 13.84
N ILE A 5 -0.12 -33.97 13.39
CA ILE A 5 1.07 -33.50 12.68
C ILE A 5 0.68 -32.80 11.37
N LEU A 6 -0.24 -33.38 10.60
CA LEU A 6 -0.73 -32.76 9.37
C LEU A 6 -1.37 -31.39 9.62
N GLY A 7 -2.20 -31.26 10.67
CA GLY A 7 -2.79 -29.98 11.05
C GLY A 7 -1.75 -28.93 11.42
N ILE A 8 -0.73 -29.30 12.19
CA ILE A 8 0.38 -28.41 12.58
C ILE A 8 1.15 -27.93 11.33
N VAL A 9 1.46 -28.84 10.41
CA VAL A 9 2.17 -28.50 9.16
C VAL A 9 1.36 -27.52 8.32
N VAL A 10 0.04 -27.70 8.20
CA VAL A 10 -0.82 -26.78 7.47
C VAL A 10 -0.83 -25.40 8.12
N VAL A 11 -0.96 -25.31 9.44
CA VAL A 11 -0.92 -24.03 10.16
C VAL A 11 0.43 -23.33 9.96
N LEU A 12 1.54 -24.06 10.06
CA LEU A 12 2.88 -23.52 9.82
C LEU A 12 3.03 -22.98 8.40
N LEU A 13 2.52 -23.70 7.40
CA LEU A 13 2.54 -23.27 6.00
C LEU A 13 1.69 -22.02 5.77
N VAL A 14 0.53 -21.92 6.42
CA VAL A 14 -0.32 -20.72 6.33
C VAL A 14 0.38 -19.51 6.97
N LEU A 15 1.02 -19.69 8.13
CA LEU A 15 1.75 -18.62 8.80
C LEU A 15 2.96 -18.14 7.98
N LEU A 16 3.77 -19.07 7.48
CA LEU A 16 4.92 -18.77 6.63
C LEU A 16 4.50 -18.14 5.29
N GLY A 17 3.43 -18.67 4.69
CA GLY A 17 2.87 -18.12 3.45
C GLY A 17 2.34 -16.70 3.64
N GLY A 18 1.69 -16.39 4.77
CA GLY A 18 1.23 -15.04 5.09
C GLY A 18 2.36 -14.02 5.14
N LEU A 19 3.50 -14.37 5.75
CA LEU A 19 4.69 -13.51 5.83
C LEU A 19 5.34 -13.27 4.47
N ALA A 20 5.35 -14.29 3.61
CA ALA A 20 5.89 -14.19 2.24
C ALA A 20 5.01 -13.34 1.32
N LEU A 21 3.68 -13.40 1.48
CA LEU A 21 2.72 -12.65 0.67
C LEU A 21 2.55 -11.18 1.12
N ALA A 22 2.97 -10.83 2.34
CA ALA A 22 2.94 -9.47 2.86
C ALA A 22 4.10 -8.58 2.38
N GLN A 23 5.00 -9.11 1.55
CA GLN A 23 6.19 -8.40 1.09
C GLN A 23 5.85 -7.34 0.03
N LEU A 24 6.53 -6.19 0.12
CA LEU A 24 6.47 -5.11 -0.86
C LEU A 24 7.55 -5.31 -1.94
N PRO A 25 7.51 -4.55 -3.05
CA PRO A 25 8.59 -4.57 -4.03
C PRO A 25 9.96 -4.35 -3.39
N GLY A 26 11.00 -4.96 -3.96
CA GLY A 26 12.36 -4.85 -3.45
C GLY A 26 12.80 -3.40 -3.29
N GLY A 27 13.41 -3.08 -2.14
CA GLY A 27 13.83 -1.72 -1.79
C GLY A 27 12.78 -0.90 -1.04
N VAL A 28 11.57 -1.44 -0.79
CA VAL A 28 10.53 -0.77 0.00
C VAL A 28 10.31 -1.53 1.31
N PRO A 29 10.87 -1.06 2.45
CA PRO A 29 10.71 -1.72 3.74
C PRO A 29 9.26 -1.66 4.23
N ARG A 30 8.70 -2.82 4.60
CA ARG A 30 7.27 -2.94 4.97
C ARG A 30 6.95 -2.19 6.26
N GLU A 31 7.85 -2.24 7.22
CA GLU A 31 7.77 -1.63 8.55
C GLU A 31 7.86 -0.10 8.53
N GLU A 32 8.40 0.49 7.46
CA GLU A 32 8.47 1.95 7.26
C GLU A 32 7.43 2.45 6.24
N THR A 33 6.60 1.56 5.69
CA THR A 33 5.63 1.91 4.64
C THR A 33 4.22 2.00 5.19
N LEU A 34 3.63 3.20 5.11
CA LEU A 34 2.20 3.40 5.32
C LEU A 34 1.44 3.17 4.00
N ILE A 35 0.53 2.20 3.97
CA ILE A 35 -0.41 2.01 2.86
C ILE A 35 -1.74 2.65 3.24
N VAL A 36 -2.19 3.61 2.42
CA VAL A 36 -3.47 4.29 2.57
C VAL A 36 -4.36 4.03 1.36
N ASP A 37 -5.67 3.92 1.60
CA ASP A 37 -6.65 3.84 0.53
C ASP A 37 -6.84 5.19 -0.15
N GLN A 38 -7.01 5.17 -1.47
CA GLN A 38 -7.42 6.33 -2.24
C GLN A 38 -8.93 6.32 -2.45
N LEU A 39 -9.62 7.36 -1.95
CA LEU A 39 -11.08 7.41 -1.91
C LEU A 39 -11.73 7.32 -3.30
N THR A 40 -11.07 7.86 -4.33
CA THR A 40 -11.55 7.81 -5.72
C THR A 40 -11.10 6.56 -6.48
N GLY A 41 -10.36 5.64 -5.83
CA GLY A 41 -9.87 4.41 -6.43
C GLY A 41 -8.58 4.59 -7.24
N ARG A 42 -8.38 3.75 -8.26
CA ARG A 42 -7.13 3.67 -9.03
C ARG A 42 -6.97 4.88 -9.97
N VAL A 43 -5.85 5.58 -9.85
CA VAL A 43 -5.49 6.72 -10.72
C VAL A 43 -5.19 6.27 -12.15
N GLY A 44 -5.88 6.85 -13.14
CA GLY A 44 -5.66 6.56 -14.56
C GLY A 44 -4.40 7.18 -15.17
N THR A 45 -3.75 8.13 -14.49
CA THR A 45 -2.55 8.83 -14.98
C THR A 45 -1.48 9.00 -13.90
N PRO A 46 -0.86 7.90 -13.41
CA PRO A 46 0.07 7.92 -12.28
C PRO A 46 1.41 8.63 -12.57
N SER A 47 1.73 8.87 -13.85
CA SER A 47 3.01 9.48 -14.27
C SER A 47 3.00 11.00 -14.34
N ASN A 48 1.89 11.66 -14.01
CA ASN A 48 1.79 13.10 -14.19
C ASN A 48 1.25 13.80 -12.95
N PHE A 49 2.13 14.61 -12.36
CA PHE A 49 1.96 15.34 -11.11
C PHE A 49 1.69 16.84 -11.35
N ASN A 50 1.25 17.23 -12.55
CA ASN A 50 0.93 18.63 -12.84
C ASN A 50 -0.36 19.06 -12.10
N LEU A 51 -0.21 19.91 -11.09
CA LEU A 51 -1.30 20.48 -10.30
C LEU A 51 -2.30 21.27 -11.16
N TRP A 52 -1.83 21.91 -12.23
CA TRP A 52 -2.62 22.82 -13.07
C TRP A 52 -3.52 22.10 -14.09
N ALA A 53 -3.48 20.77 -14.14
CA ALA A 53 -4.35 19.98 -15.01
C ALA A 53 -5.70 19.69 -14.31
N GLY A 54 -6.70 20.53 -14.55
CA GLY A 54 -7.98 20.53 -13.82
C GLY A 54 -8.88 19.29 -13.97
N TRP A 55 -8.65 18.40 -14.94
CA TRP A 55 -9.47 17.20 -15.17
C TRP A 55 -9.06 15.99 -14.30
N ARG A 56 -8.14 16.18 -13.34
CA ARG A 56 -7.52 15.07 -12.60
C ARG A 56 -8.03 14.95 -11.17
N TRP A 57 -7.99 13.71 -10.67
CA TRP A 57 -8.15 13.37 -9.26
C TRP A 57 -7.16 14.13 -8.38
N GLN A 58 -7.69 14.85 -7.39
CA GLN A 58 -6.89 15.66 -6.46
C GLN A 58 -6.48 14.86 -5.20
N ASP A 59 -7.13 13.75 -4.91
CA ASP A 59 -6.93 12.89 -3.73
C ASP A 59 -5.80 11.86 -3.90
N ARG A 60 -4.89 12.05 -4.86
CA ARG A 60 -3.75 11.17 -5.16
C ARG A 60 -2.46 11.54 -4.41
N GLY A 61 -2.61 12.13 -3.23
CA GLY A 61 -1.49 12.52 -2.37
C GLY A 61 -0.74 13.80 -2.77
N LEU A 62 -1.03 14.43 -3.93
CA LEU A 62 -0.31 15.64 -4.37
C LEU A 62 -0.46 16.79 -3.36
N GLN A 63 -1.68 17.08 -2.91
CA GLN A 63 -1.92 18.09 -1.89
C GLN A 63 -1.40 17.69 -0.50
N GLN A 64 -1.38 16.40 -0.19
CA GLN A 64 -1.08 15.91 1.16
C GLN A 64 0.42 15.70 1.41
N LEU A 65 1.18 15.38 0.36
CA LEU A 65 2.56 14.89 0.47
C LEU A 65 3.57 15.68 -0.38
N VAL A 66 3.10 16.52 -1.32
CA VAL A 66 3.99 17.21 -2.28
C VAL A 66 3.84 18.72 -2.22
N CYS A 67 2.61 19.23 -2.20
CA CYS A 67 2.37 20.67 -2.13
C CYS A 67 2.36 21.14 -0.69
N GLU A 68 3.21 22.11 -0.37
CA GLU A 68 3.19 22.79 0.93
C GLU A 68 2.10 23.87 0.93
N PRO A 69 1.16 23.85 1.88
CA PRO A 69 0.18 24.91 2.01
C PRO A 69 0.82 26.17 2.63
N LEU A 70 0.27 27.34 2.32
CA LEU A 70 0.69 28.59 2.96
C LEU A 70 0.36 28.60 4.47
N TRP A 71 -0.74 27.93 4.86
CA TRP A 71 -1.21 27.80 6.24
C TRP A 71 -1.86 26.43 6.43
N THR A 72 -1.74 25.87 7.63
CA THR A 72 -2.44 24.65 8.07
C THR A 72 -3.40 24.99 9.22
N VAL A 73 -4.55 24.32 9.27
CA VAL A 73 -5.54 24.46 10.36
C VAL A 73 -5.18 23.56 11.52
#